data_AF-A0A835CXM0-F1
#
_entry.id   AF-A0A835CXM0-F1
#
_cell.length_a   1.000
_cell.length_b   1.000
_cell.length_c   1.000
_cell.angle_alpha   90.00
_cell.angle_beta   90.00
_cell.angle_gamma   90.00
#
_symmetry.space_group_name_H-M   'P 1'
#
loop_
_entity.id
_entity.type
_entity.pdbx_description
1 polymer ?
#
loop_
_entity_poly.entity_id
_entity_poly.type
_entity_poly.pdbx_seq_one_letter_code
_entity_poly.pdbx_strand_id
1 'polypeptide(L)'
;MFRSRPSFVSDDMIAAAASVVNACQTQTGVATADIEAVRNGDWPDSEPLKCYMNCMMESFALIDDRKEISLNGMLSFFQRIPAYREEVEKTVRKCKYIANGDNCQYAYTFNLCYAKSSPKVC
;
A
#
# COMPACT_ATOMS: atom_id res chain seq x y z
N MET A 1 20.79 0.12 4.24
CA MET A 1 20.52 -1.33 4.13
C MET A 1 19.78 -1.55 2.82
N PHE A 2 20.47 -1.95 1.75
CA PHE A 2 19.80 -2.25 0.49
C PHE A 2 18.98 -3.52 0.69
N ARG A 3 17.65 -3.40 0.74
CA ARG A 3 16.76 -4.57 0.70
C ARG A 3 16.94 -5.18 -0.69
N SER A 4 17.74 -6.24 -0.81
CA SER A 4 17.89 -6.98 -2.04
C SER A 4 16.53 -7.55 -2.46
N ARG A 5 16.25 -7.52 -3.76
CA ARG A 5 15.03 -8.09 -4.34
C ARG A 5 14.91 -9.57 -3.94
N PRO A 6 13.80 -9.99 -3.31
CA PRO A 6 13.59 -11.40 -2.99
C PRO A 6 13.53 -12.27 -4.26
N SER A 7 14.05 -13.49 -4.20
CA SER A 7 14.13 -14.40 -5.35
C SER A 7 12.78 -14.77 -5.98
N PHE A 8 11.69 -14.68 -5.24
CA PHE A 8 10.33 -14.97 -5.73
C PHE A 8 9.71 -13.83 -6.55
N VAL A 9 10.32 -12.64 -6.55
CA VAL A 9 9.88 -11.48 -7.34
C VAL A 9 10.49 -11.60 -8.74
N SER A 10 9.66 -11.70 -9.79
CA SER A 10 10.11 -11.77 -11.19
C SER A 10 10.21 -10.38 -11.85
N ASP A 11 10.84 -10.32 -13.02
CA ASP A 11 10.95 -9.07 -13.80
C ASP A 11 9.56 -8.60 -14.25
N ASP A 12 8.69 -9.54 -14.64
CA ASP A 12 7.30 -9.25 -15.00
C ASP A 12 6.52 -8.64 -13.82
N MET A 13 6.73 -9.13 -12.59
CA MET A 13 6.11 -8.54 -11.40
C MET A 13 6.57 -7.10 -11.18
N ILE A 14 7.85 -6.82 -11.42
CA ILE A 14 8.41 -5.46 -11.31
C ILE A 14 7.86 -4.56 -12.40
N ALA A 15 7.80 -5.05 -13.64
CA ALA A 15 7.26 -4.29 -14.77
C ALA A 15 5.77 -3.97 -14.56
N ALA A 16 4.99 -4.93 -14.08
CA ALA A 16 3.59 -4.72 -13.71
C ALA A 16 3.45 -3.68 -12.59
N ALA A 17 4.24 -3.79 -11.52
CA ALA A 17 4.22 -2.82 -10.44
C ALA A 17 4.63 -1.41 -10.90
N ALA A 18 5.65 -1.29 -11.74
CA ALA A 18 6.10 -0.02 -12.30
C ALA A 18 5.03 0.62 -13.19
N SER A 19 4.31 -0.17 -13.99
CA SER A 19 3.18 0.31 -14.79
C SER A 19 2.08 0.91 -13.92
N VAL A 20 1.71 0.24 -12.83
CA VAL A 20 0.72 0.73 -11.86
C VAL A 20 1.20 2.02 -11.19
N VAL A 21 2.47 2.08 -10.74
CA VAL A 21 3.06 3.29 -10.16
C VAL A 21 2.95 4.47 -11.11
N ASN A 22 3.36 4.29 -12.37
CA ASN A 22 3.31 5.35 -13.38
C ASN A 22 1.88 5.83 -13.65
N ALA A 23 0.93 4.90 -13.76
CA ALA A 23 -0.48 5.22 -13.97
C ALA A 23 -1.05 6.03 -12.80
N CYS A 24 -0.84 5.58 -11.56
CA CYS A 24 -1.30 6.27 -10.37
C CYS A 24 -0.63 7.63 -10.17
N GLN A 25 0.67 7.76 -10.46
CA GLN A 25 1.34 9.06 -10.45
C GLN A 25 0.73 10.02 -11.46
N THR A 26 0.49 9.56 -12.69
CA THR A 26 -0.11 10.37 -13.76
C THR A 26 -1.52 10.80 -13.41
N GLN A 27 -2.34 9.90 -12.86
CA GLN A 27 -3.73 10.16 -12.50
C GLN A 27 -3.86 11.18 -11.37
N THR A 28 -2.97 11.14 -10.39
CA THR A 28 -3.10 11.91 -9.14
C THR A 28 -2.25 13.17 -9.13
N GLY A 29 -1.22 13.24 -9.98
CA GLY A 29 -0.26 14.33 -9.99
C GLY A 29 0.67 14.35 -8.76
N VAL A 30 0.76 13.26 -8.00
CA VAL A 30 1.65 13.20 -6.84
C VAL A 30 3.11 13.41 -7.25
N ALA A 31 3.82 14.22 -6.47
CA ALA A 31 5.24 14.45 -6.67
C ALA A 31 6.04 13.19 -6.32
N THR A 32 7.06 12.86 -7.11
CA THR A 32 8.00 11.76 -6.78
C THR A 32 8.62 11.96 -5.40
N ALA A 33 8.91 13.21 -5.00
CA ALA A 33 9.44 13.53 -3.69
C ALA A 33 8.51 13.12 -2.53
N ASP A 34 7.19 13.22 -2.69
CA ASP A 34 6.22 12.80 -1.65
C ASP A 34 6.22 11.27 -1.50
N ILE A 35 6.34 10.53 -2.61
CA ILE A 35 6.45 9.07 -2.58
C ILE A 35 7.76 8.63 -1.93
N GLU A 36 8.87 9.32 -2.24
CA GLU A 36 10.18 9.06 -1.64
C GLU A 36 10.19 9.39 -0.14
N ALA A 37 9.52 10.46 0.27
CA ALA A 37 9.35 10.80 1.68
C ALA A 37 8.68 9.64 2.45
N VAL A 38 7.59 9.07 1.92
CA VAL A 38 6.91 7.91 2.53
C VAL A 38 7.84 6.71 2.66
N ARG A 39 8.66 6.43 1.64
CA ARG A 39 9.66 5.35 1.69
C ARG A 39 10.73 5.57 2.77
N ASN A 40 11.01 6.83 3.09
CA ASN A 40 11.96 7.21 4.13
C ASN A 40 11.31 7.33 5.52
N GLY A 41 10.00 7.11 5.63
CA GLY A 41 9.25 7.15 6.89
C GLY A 41 8.59 8.49 7.18
N ASP A 42 8.69 9.47 6.28
CA ASP A 42 8.01 10.75 6.38
C ASP A 42 6.66 10.69 5.67
N TRP A 43 5.62 11.26 6.26
CA TRP A 43 4.25 11.16 5.71
C TRP A 43 3.70 12.56 5.42
N PRO A 44 3.99 13.13 4.25
CA PRO A 44 3.40 14.38 3.82
C PRO A 44 1.87 14.28 3.81
N ASP A 45 1.20 15.33 4.28
CA ASP A 45 -0.27 15.38 4.31
C ASP A 45 -0.81 16.05 3.04
N SER A 46 -0.41 15.56 1.85
CA SER A 46 -0.82 16.11 0.55
C SER A 46 -1.96 15.30 -0.07
N GLU A 47 -2.96 15.99 -0.62
CA GLU A 47 -4.10 15.33 -1.28
C GLU A 47 -3.68 14.40 -2.44
N PRO A 48 -2.73 14.79 -3.32
CA PRO A 48 -2.22 13.89 -4.36
C PRO A 48 -1.64 12.59 -3.82
N LEU A 49 -0.89 12.64 -2.70
CA LEU A 49 -0.30 11.46 -2.09
C LEU A 49 -1.37 10.52 -1.50
N LYS A 50 -2.39 11.07 -0.82
CA LYS A 50 -3.51 10.29 -0.28
C LYS A 50 -4.23 9.53 -1.39
N CYS A 51 -4.56 10.22 -2.47
CA CYS A 51 -5.23 9.61 -3.61
C CYS A 51 -4.33 8.65 -4.38
N TYR A 52 -3.01 8.89 -4.42
CA TYR A 52 -2.04 7.94 -4.96
C TYR A 52 -2.07 6.61 -4.19
N MET A 53 -2.10 6.66 -2.86
CA MET A 53 -2.21 5.45 -2.04
C MET A 53 -3.52 4.70 -2.31
N ASN A 54 -4.64 5.41 -2.45
CA ASN A 54 -5.91 4.78 -2.83
C ASN A 54 -5.81 4.09 -4.21
N CYS A 55 -5.30 4.78 -5.22
CA CYS A 55 -5.12 4.24 -6.58
C CYS A 55 -4.28 2.96 -6.58
N MET A 56 -3.18 2.94 -5.83
CA MET A 56 -2.31 1.77 -5.70
C MET A 56 -3.07 0.58 -5.10
N MET A 57 -3.81 0.81 -4.02
CA MET A 57 -4.57 -0.24 -3.36
C MET A 57 -5.72 -0.77 -4.21
N GLU A 58 -6.42 0.07 -4.95
CA GLU A 58 -7.44 -0.36 -5.91
C GLU A 58 -6.82 -1.18 -7.05
N SER A 59 -5.69 -0.73 -7.61
CA SER A 59 -5.00 -1.39 -8.71
C SER A 59 -4.48 -2.78 -8.36
N PHE A 60 -4.14 -3.01 -7.09
CA PHE A 60 -3.73 -4.32 -6.56
C PHE A 60 -4.86 -5.12 -5.89
N ALA A 61 -6.12 -4.68 -6.06
CA ALA A 61 -7.30 -5.33 -5.48
C ALA A 61 -7.22 -5.54 -3.96
N LEU A 62 -6.63 -4.58 -3.25
CA LEU A 62 -6.51 -4.58 -1.79
C LEU A 62 -7.74 -3.99 -1.09
N ILE A 63 -8.61 -3.36 -1.87
CA ILE A 63 -9.87 -2.75 -1.43
C ILE A 63 -11.04 -3.56 -2.01
N ASP A 64 -12.12 -3.73 -1.24
CA ASP A 64 -13.36 -4.39 -1.65
C ASP A 64 -14.34 -3.46 -2.40
N ASP A 65 -15.47 -4.01 -2.81
CA ASP A 65 -16.54 -3.28 -3.51
C ASP A 65 -17.17 -2.15 -2.67
N ARG A 66 -17.04 -2.21 -1.35
CA ARG A 66 -17.49 -1.18 -0.40
C ARG A 66 -16.43 -0.10 -0.15
N LYS A 67 -15.34 -0.11 -0.91
CA LYS A 67 -14.22 0.83 -0.77
C LYS A 67 -13.47 0.72 0.56
N GLU A 68 -13.51 -0.47 1.19
CA GLU A 68 -12.76 -0.76 2.40
C GLU A 68 -11.64 -1.79 2.17
N ILE A 69 -10.66 -1.89 3.08
CA ILE A 69 -9.60 -2.90 2.97
C ILE A 69 -10.18 -4.32 2.97
N SER A 70 -9.78 -5.11 1.97
CA SER A 70 -10.10 -6.53 1.84
C SER A 70 -9.04 -7.38 2.50
N LEU A 71 -9.38 -8.09 3.59
CA LEU A 71 -8.44 -9.02 4.22
C LEU A 71 -7.99 -10.11 3.24
N ASN A 72 -8.92 -10.61 2.42
CA ASN A 72 -8.60 -11.62 1.40
C ASN A 72 -7.69 -11.04 0.32
N GLY A 73 -7.92 -9.79 -0.11
CA GLY A 73 -7.03 -9.09 -1.05
C GLY A 73 -5.62 -8.94 -0.50
N MET A 74 -5.48 -8.48 0.74
CA MET A 74 -4.20 -8.35 1.44
C MET A 74 -3.47 -9.70 1.58
N LEU A 75 -4.19 -10.75 2.00
CA LEU A 75 -3.62 -12.10 2.11
C LEU A 75 -3.17 -12.66 0.76
N SER A 76 -3.92 -12.38 -0.30
CA SER A 76 -3.60 -12.81 -1.67
C SER A 76 -2.38 -12.06 -2.20
N PHE A 77 -2.26 -10.77 -1.89
CA PHE A 77 -1.11 -9.96 -2.26
C PHE A 77 0.19 -10.48 -1.63
N PHE A 78 0.15 -10.83 -0.34
CA PHE A 78 1.31 -11.35 0.39
C PHE A 78 1.46 -12.88 0.35
N GLN A 79 0.67 -13.60 -0.45
CA GLN A 79 0.61 -15.07 -0.42
C GLN A 79 1.96 -15.78 -0.67
N ARG A 80 2.87 -15.13 -1.42
CA ARG A 80 4.21 -15.66 -1.73
C ARG A 80 5.18 -15.58 -0.54
N ILE A 81 4.78 -14.94 0.56
CA ILE A 81 5.55 -14.84 1.80
C ILE A 81 4.70 -15.35 2.97
N PRO A 82 4.57 -16.68 3.14
CA PRO A 82 3.68 -17.27 4.16
C PRO A 82 3.98 -16.78 5.58
N ALA A 83 5.24 -16.43 5.87
CA ALA A 83 5.67 -15.87 7.15
C ALA A 83 4.95 -14.56 7.53
N TYR A 84 4.40 -13.82 6.57
CA TYR A 84 3.68 -12.57 6.83
C TYR A 84 2.19 -12.77 7.08
N ARG A 85 1.65 -13.98 6.90
CA ARG A 85 0.20 -14.21 6.98
C ARG A 85 -0.42 -13.72 8.29
N GLU A 86 0.11 -14.16 9.43
CA GLU A 86 -0.42 -13.77 10.75
C GLU A 86 -0.26 -12.26 11.00
N GLU A 87 0.89 -11.69 10.60
CA GLU A 87 1.18 -10.27 10.75
C GLU A 87 0.22 -9.40 9.91
N VAL A 88 -0.07 -9.81 8.66
CA VAL A 88 -1.06 -9.18 7.78
C VAL A 88 -2.45 -9.25 8.41
N GLU A 89 -2.90 -10.43 8.86
CA GLU A 89 -4.23 -10.59 9.47
C GLU A 89 -4.40 -9.69 10.70
N LYS A 90 -3.41 -9.70 11.60
CA LYS A 90 -3.40 -8.88 12.81
C LYS A 90 -3.41 -7.38 12.49
N THR A 91 -2.58 -6.96 11.54
CA THR A 91 -2.42 -5.53 11.21
C THR A 91 -3.64 -4.99 10.47
N VAL A 92 -4.21 -5.75 9.53
CA VAL A 92 -5.45 -5.37 8.84
C VAL A 92 -6.59 -5.21 9.85
N ARG A 93 -6.78 -6.16 10.78
CA ARG A 93 -7.82 -6.06 11.83
C ARG A 93 -7.64 -4.82 12.72
N LYS A 94 -6.39 -4.45 13.01
CA LYS A 94 -6.08 -3.27 13.83
C LYS A 94 -6.35 -1.97 13.07
N CYS A 95 -5.90 -1.87 11.82
CA CYS A 95 -5.86 -0.61 11.09
C CYS A 95 -7.12 -0.32 10.28
N LYS A 96 -7.84 -1.34 9.81
CA LYS A 96 -9.03 -1.18 8.95
C LYS A 96 -10.10 -0.31 9.63
N TYR A 97 -10.33 -0.49 10.93
CA TYR A 97 -11.40 0.24 11.65
C TYR A 97 -10.99 1.64 12.14
N ILE A 98 -9.70 1.99 12.02
CA ILE A 98 -9.20 3.34 12.36
C ILE A 98 -9.27 4.24 11.12
N ALA A 99 -9.09 3.65 9.94
CA ALA A 99 -9.20 4.37 8.67
C ALA A 99 -10.62 4.88 8.45
N ASN A 100 -10.74 6.17 8.10
CA ASN A 100 -12.00 6.88 7.90
C ASN A 100 -11.79 8.05 6.92
N GLY A 101 -12.88 8.75 6.58
CA GLY A 101 -12.87 9.86 5.62
C GLY A 101 -13.33 9.41 4.23
N ASP A 102 -13.00 10.21 3.22
CA ASP A 102 -13.12 9.76 1.82
C ASP A 102 -12.10 8.65 1.51
N ASN A 103 -12.16 8.08 0.31
CA ASN A 103 -11.31 6.97 -0.09
C ASN A 103 -9.81 7.32 -0.02
N CYS A 104 -9.42 8.56 -0.33
CA CYS A 104 -8.03 9.00 -0.29
C CYS A 104 -7.54 9.13 1.16
N GLN A 105 -8.31 9.78 2.03
CA GLN A 105 -8.00 9.91 3.45
C GLN A 105 -8.00 8.56 4.16
N TYR A 106 -8.96 7.69 3.82
CA TYR A 106 -9.04 6.32 4.32
C TYR A 106 -7.77 5.55 3.96
N ALA A 107 -7.36 5.62 2.69
CA ALA A 107 -6.16 4.98 2.19
C ALA A 107 -4.89 5.42 2.91
N TYR A 108 -4.72 6.72 3.09
CA TYR A 108 -3.59 7.28 3.80
C TYR A 108 -3.55 6.85 5.27
N THR A 109 -4.69 6.94 5.96
CA THR A 109 -4.80 6.57 7.38
C THR A 109 -4.50 5.08 7.59
N PHE A 110 -4.99 4.23 6.69
CA PHE A 110 -4.68 2.81 6.70
C PHE A 110 -3.18 2.55 6.51
N ASN A 111 -2.57 3.11 5.45
CA ASN A 111 -1.15 2.90 5.14
C ASN A 111 -0.24 3.40 6.27
N LEU A 112 -0.52 4.55 6.86
CA LEU A 112 0.22 5.08 8.00
C LEU A 112 0.13 4.16 9.23
N CYS A 113 -1.08 3.65 9.53
CA CYS A 113 -1.26 2.69 10.62
C CYS A 113 -0.53 1.37 10.35
N TYR A 114 -0.58 0.90 9.10
CA TYR A 114 0.03 -0.34 8.66
C TYR A 114 1.55 -0.27 8.77
N ALA A 115 2.17 0.81 8.26
CA ALA A 115 3.61 1.07 8.35
C ALA A 115 4.11 1.09 9.81
N LYS A 116 3.36 1.74 10.71
CA LYS A 116 3.69 1.80 12.14
C LYS A 116 3.54 0.45 12.84
N SER A 117 2.60 -0.37 12.41
CA SER A 117 2.29 -1.65 13.05
C SER A 117 3.10 -2.81 12.50
N SER A 118 3.57 -2.70 11.25
CA SER A 118 4.29 -3.73 10.51
C SER A 118 5.29 -3.13 9.50
N PRO A 119 6.41 -2.56 9.96
CA PRO A 119 7.41 -1.90 9.10
C PRO A 119 8.18 -2.87 8.17
N LYS A 120 7.98 -4.18 8.33
CA LYS A 120 8.55 -5.23 7.47
C LYS A 120 7.64 -5.59 6.29
N VAL A 121 6.35 -5.27 6.38
CA VAL A 121 5.29 -5.67 5.42
C VAL A 121 4.64 -4.46 4.75
N CYS A 122 5.08 -3.24 5.06
CA CYS A 122 4.66 -2.00 4.41
C CYS A 122 5.61 -1.57 3.29
#